data_AF-A0A7M3Z6K8-F1
#
_entry.id   AF-A0A7M3Z6K8-F1
#
_cell.length_a   1.000
_cell.length_b   1.000
_cell.length_c   1.000
_cell.angle_alpha   90.00
_cell.angle_beta   90.00
_cell.angle_gamma   90.00
#
_symmetry.space_group_name_H-M   'P 1'
#
loop_
_entity.id
_entity.type
_entity.pdbx_description
1 polymer ?
#
loop_
_entity_poly.entity_id
_entity_poly.type
_entity_poly.pdbx_seq_one_letter_code
_entity_poly.pdbx_strand_id
1 'polypeptide(L)'
;MRDVFTSPIFSPVSSVLISYAERIKHADLVHISAPATLDGVLALGQLEAACLDLGLKYRRRLYTPRHHLPRDAQPAWTEEEKGLTVIADVEEATWEVNDRPETSHVHLVPLNTSIEMGEKNRRLSGALDPVVQAGALAAWLAPNGRRVRKMRPYISLGLWLRGALDASMDPVHTTMLNHLKEEGSVRIVPLPEVDAPSPGMIPGLSERQLKRLAKVWPKMDVDQRSLALSELILPCLMEKEISTPRLEELVWHRMVVGDAPMDLASQAHAIKKEWPEDETASKLFASSLLDGWLSSGLLKAGE
;
A
#
# COMPACT_ATOMS: atom_id res chain seq x y z
N MET A 1 -13.45 -8.22 -12.35
CA MET A 1 -12.38 -8.00 -11.34
C MET A 1 -12.14 -9.33 -10.67
N ARG A 2 -10.90 -9.80 -10.60
CA ARG A 2 -10.59 -11.10 -9.97
C ARG A 2 -10.71 -10.93 -8.46
N ASP A 3 -10.68 -12.01 -7.69
CA ASP A 3 -10.68 -11.89 -6.23
C ASP A 3 -9.23 -11.73 -5.73
N VAL A 4 -8.90 -10.63 -5.03
CA VAL A 4 -7.57 -10.43 -4.40
C VAL A 4 -7.25 -11.59 -3.47
N PHE A 5 -8.26 -12.08 -2.74
CA PHE A 5 -8.09 -13.10 -1.72
C PHE A 5 -7.63 -14.45 -2.31
N THR A 6 -7.87 -14.68 -3.60
CA THR A 6 -7.42 -15.88 -4.32
C THR A 6 -5.95 -15.83 -4.74
N SER A 7 -5.27 -14.70 -4.54
CA SER A 7 -3.85 -14.58 -4.86
C SER A 7 -3.01 -15.54 -3.99
N PRO A 8 -2.00 -16.24 -4.56
CA PRO A 8 -1.18 -17.21 -3.84
C PRO A 8 -0.53 -16.67 -2.56
N ILE A 9 -0.26 -15.36 -2.50
CA ILE A 9 0.34 -14.70 -1.35
C ILE A 9 -0.52 -14.84 -0.07
N PHE A 10 -1.83 -15.04 -0.21
CA PHE A 10 -2.75 -15.20 0.93
C PHE A 10 -2.92 -16.64 1.38
N SER A 11 -2.51 -17.63 0.59
CA SER A 11 -2.73 -19.04 0.92
C SER A 11 -2.27 -19.40 2.34
N PRO A 12 -1.06 -18.99 2.80
CA PRO A 12 -0.58 -19.31 4.14
C PRO A 12 -1.34 -18.61 5.29
N VAL A 13 -2.00 -17.49 5.02
CA VAL A 13 -2.70 -16.66 6.04
C VAL A 13 -4.23 -16.71 5.91
N SER A 14 -4.75 -17.45 4.94
CA SER A 14 -6.16 -17.40 4.51
C SER A 14 -7.14 -17.72 5.65
N SER A 15 -6.85 -18.75 6.45
CA SER A 15 -7.68 -19.14 7.60
C SER A 15 -7.82 -18.01 8.63
N VAL A 16 -6.73 -17.31 8.90
CA VAL A 16 -6.68 -16.18 9.83
C VAL A 16 -7.50 -15.01 9.30
N LEU A 17 -7.30 -14.65 8.03
CA LEU A 17 -8.04 -13.52 7.43
C LEU A 17 -9.54 -13.82 7.30
N ILE A 18 -9.93 -15.05 6.97
CA ILE A 18 -11.35 -15.45 6.96
C ILE A 18 -11.94 -15.32 8.36
N SER A 19 -11.24 -15.82 9.38
CA SER A 19 -11.67 -15.67 10.79
C SER A 19 -11.87 -14.20 11.19
N TYR A 20 -10.94 -13.33 10.79
CA TYR A 20 -11.07 -11.88 10.99
C TYR A 20 -12.27 -11.29 10.28
N ALA A 21 -12.48 -11.64 9.02
CA ALA A 21 -13.59 -11.12 8.23
C ALA A 21 -14.95 -11.58 8.79
N GLU A 22 -15.06 -12.83 9.23
CA GLU A 22 -16.27 -13.34 9.90
C GLU A 22 -16.56 -12.59 11.20
N ARG A 23 -15.54 -12.33 12.03
CA ARG A 23 -15.70 -11.53 13.25
C ARG A 23 -16.18 -10.11 12.95
N ILE A 24 -15.60 -9.47 11.94
CA ILE A 24 -15.99 -8.11 11.51
C ILE A 24 -17.44 -8.08 11.01
N LYS A 25 -17.82 -9.06 10.18
CA LYS A 25 -19.15 -9.15 9.58
C LYS A 25 -20.27 -9.34 10.61
N HIS A 26 -20.00 -10.05 11.70
CA HIS A 26 -20.98 -10.36 12.75
C HIS A 26 -20.96 -9.40 13.94
N ALA A 27 -20.04 -8.42 13.96
CA ALA A 27 -19.96 -7.46 15.04
C ALA A 27 -21.07 -6.39 14.93
N ASP A 28 -21.73 -6.08 16.06
CA ASP A 28 -22.75 -5.03 16.15
C ASP A 28 -22.18 -3.61 15.94
N LEU A 29 -20.91 -3.44 16.30
CA LEU A 29 -20.13 -2.20 16.18
C LEU A 29 -18.66 -2.56 15.97
N VAL A 30 -18.01 -1.95 14.99
CA VAL A 30 -16.59 -2.16 14.68
C VAL A 30 -15.78 -0.91 15.00
N HIS A 31 -14.73 -1.04 15.80
CA HIS A 31 -13.78 0.03 16.09
C HIS A 31 -12.52 -0.19 15.26
N ILE A 32 -12.35 0.54 14.16
CA ILE A 32 -11.17 0.45 13.31
C ILE A 32 -10.14 1.49 13.73
N SER A 33 -8.89 1.08 13.91
CA SER A 33 -7.80 1.99 14.27
C SER A 33 -6.48 1.67 13.59
N ALA A 34 -5.69 2.71 13.33
CA ALA A 34 -4.35 2.62 12.73
C ALA A 34 -3.54 3.89 13.11
N PRO A 35 -2.21 3.91 12.95
CA PRO A 35 -1.43 5.09 13.28
C PRO A 35 -1.72 6.22 12.28
N ALA A 36 -1.50 7.47 12.70
CA ALA A 36 -1.56 8.65 11.85
C ALA A 36 -0.35 8.74 10.91
N THR A 37 -0.20 7.74 10.04
CA THR A 37 0.79 7.66 8.96
C THR A 37 0.10 7.35 7.65
N LEU A 38 0.81 7.50 6.52
CA LEU A 38 0.27 7.15 5.20
C LEU A 38 -0.17 5.67 5.15
N ASP A 39 0.65 4.76 5.65
CA ASP A 39 0.32 3.33 5.74
C ASP A 39 -0.94 3.07 6.59
N GLY A 40 -1.08 3.76 7.72
CA GLY A 40 -2.26 3.64 8.57
C GLY A 40 -3.53 4.17 7.89
N VAL A 41 -3.44 5.29 7.16
CA VAL A 41 -4.53 5.82 6.33
C VAL A 41 -4.91 4.83 5.23
N LEU A 42 -3.92 4.25 4.55
CA LEU A 42 -4.15 3.24 3.51
C LEU A 42 -4.89 2.02 4.06
N ALA A 43 -4.46 1.49 5.21
CA ALA A 43 -5.11 0.34 5.84
C ALA A 43 -6.55 0.68 6.31
N LEU A 44 -6.74 1.82 6.98
CA LEU A 44 -8.07 2.25 7.43
C LEU A 44 -9.01 2.51 6.26
N GLY A 45 -8.55 3.12 5.18
CA GLY A 45 -9.39 3.38 4.00
C GLY A 45 -9.95 2.12 3.38
N GLN A 46 -9.20 1.01 3.36
CA GLN A 46 -9.73 -0.28 2.91
C GLN A 46 -10.83 -0.80 3.84
N LEU A 47 -10.58 -0.82 5.16
CA LEU A 47 -11.55 -1.31 6.16
C LEU A 47 -12.81 -0.44 6.21
N GLU A 48 -12.65 0.88 6.20
CA GLU A 48 -13.73 1.85 6.25
C GLU A 48 -14.59 1.78 4.98
N ALA A 49 -13.97 1.63 3.80
CA ALA A 49 -14.70 1.40 2.55
C ALA A 49 -15.60 0.15 2.62
N ALA A 50 -15.11 -0.94 3.21
CA ALA A 50 -15.90 -2.16 3.39
C ALA A 50 -17.05 -1.96 4.38
N CYS A 51 -16.81 -1.29 5.51
CA CYS A 51 -17.85 -0.96 6.48
C CYS A 51 -18.96 -0.12 5.85
N LEU A 52 -18.59 0.91 5.08
CA LEU A 52 -19.52 1.79 4.38
C LEU A 52 -20.32 1.07 3.29
N ASP A 53 -19.69 0.20 2.52
CA ASP A 53 -20.35 -0.53 1.44
C ASP A 53 -21.28 -1.65 1.97
N LEU A 54 -20.99 -2.23 3.14
CA LEU A 54 -21.87 -3.19 3.84
C LEU A 54 -22.91 -2.55 4.75
N GLY A 55 -22.77 -1.27 5.10
CA GLY A 55 -23.61 -0.62 6.10
C GLY A 55 -23.32 -1.05 7.54
N LEU A 56 -22.09 -1.50 7.83
CA LEU A 56 -21.67 -1.82 9.20
C LEU A 56 -21.57 -0.54 10.03
N LYS A 57 -22.00 -0.60 11.29
CA LYS A 57 -21.75 0.47 12.26
C LYS A 57 -20.28 0.43 12.63
N TYR A 58 -19.58 1.54 12.42
CA TYR A 58 -18.17 1.62 12.77
C TYR A 58 -17.80 2.93 13.45
N ARG A 59 -16.67 2.93 14.14
CA ARG A 59 -15.95 4.11 14.61
C ARG A 59 -14.50 3.99 14.18
N ARG A 60 -13.96 5.07 13.62
CA ARG A 60 -12.55 5.15 13.23
C ARG A 60 -11.73 5.91 14.26
N ARG A 61 -10.48 5.52 14.45
CA ARG A 61 -9.50 6.23 15.28
C ARG A 61 -8.11 6.17 14.66
N LEU A 62 -7.51 7.34 14.44
CA LEU A 62 -6.09 7.46 14.11
C LEU A 62 -5.31 7.70 15.40
N TYR A 63 -4.39 6.80 15.74
CA TYR A 63 -3.57 6.90 16.96
C TYR A 63 -2.19 7.49 16.67
N THR A 64 -1.48 7.86 17.74
CA THR A 64 -0.15 8.46 17.65
C THR A 64 0.86 7.46 17.08
N PRO A 65 1.52 7.76 15.95
CA PRO A 65 2.56 6.90 15.39
C PRO A 65 3.73 6.65 16.34
N ARG A 66 4.43 5.52 16.20
CA ARG A 66 5.54 5.13 17.08
C ARG A 66 6.68 6.16 17.12
N HIS A 67 6.93 6.89 16.02
CA HIS A 67 8.00 7.89 15.96
C HIS A 67 7.73 9.16 16.80
N HIS A 68 6.48 9.41 17.19
CA HIS A 68 6.11 10.48 18.13
C HIS A 68 6.07 10.01 19.58
N LEU A 69 6.24 8.71 19.83
CA LEU A 69 6.24 8.13 21.16
C LEU A 69 7.67 7.97 21.70
N PRO A 70 7.86 8.03 23.03
CA PRO A 70 9.10 7.57 23.66
C PRO A 70 9.41 6.12 23.27
N ARG A 71 10.70 5.76 23.19
CA ARG A 71 11.14 4.43 22.72
C ARG A 71 10.52 3.24 23.48
N ASP A 72 10.27 3.41 24.78
CA ASP A 72 9.72 2.37 25.66
C ASP A 72 8.21 2.50 25.89
N ALA A 73 7.55 3.43 25.19
CA ALA A 73 6.12 3.60 25.31
C ALA A 73 5.37 2.43 24.66
N GLN A 74 4.26 2.03 25.30
CA GLN A 74 3.32 1.10 24.70
C GLN A 74 2.69 1.74 23.45
N PRO A 75 2.21 0.92 22.49
CA PRO A 75 1.46 1.43 21.35
C PRO A 75 0.27 2.31 21.79
N ALA A 76 0.02 3.40 21.05
CA ALA A 76 -1.02 4.37 21.41
C ALA A 76 -2.46 3.94 21.06
N TRP A 77 -2.65 2.68 20.65
CA TRP A 77 -3.98 2.09 20.43
C TRP A 77 -4.54 1.49 21.72
N THR A 78 -5.86 1.33 21.77
CA THR A 78 -6.56 0.74 22.93
C THR A 78 -7.67 -0.18 22.46
N GLU A 79 -7.94 -1.24 23.22
CA GLU A 79 -9.11 -2.08 23.02
C GLU A 79 -10.35 -1.43 23.64
N GLU A 80 -11.45 -1.42 22.90
CA GLU A 80 -12.73 -0.85 23.33
C GLU A 80 -13.57 -1.91 24.04
N GLU A 81 -14.24 -1.55 25.14
CA GLU A 81 -15.02 -2.48 25.96
C GLU A 81 -16.24 -3.08 25.24
N LYS A 82 -16.75 -2.39 24.21
CA LYS A 82 -17.96 -2.77 23.46
C LYS A 82 -17.68 -2.84 21.98
N GLY A 83 -18.25 -3.84 21.32
CA GLY A 83 -18.03 -4.08 19.89
C GLY A 83 -16.71 -4.81 19.62
N LEU A 84 -16.34 -4.91 18.35
CA LEU A 84 -15.09 -5.53 17.91
C LEU A 84 -14.04 -4.45 17.65
N THR A 85 -12.91 -4.53 18.34
CA THR A 85 -11.74 -3.71 18.01
C THR A 85 -10.96 -4.35 16.86
N VAL A 86 -10.59 -3.55 15.86
CA VAL A 86 -9.75 -3.92 14.71
C VAL A 86 -8.60 -2.92 14.64
N ILE A 87 -7.37 -3.40 14.84
CA ILE A 87 -6.16 -2.57 14.85
C ILE A 87 -5.31 -2.94 13.66
N ALA A 88 -5.02 -1.98 12.78
CA ALA A 88 -4.03 -2.09 11.72
C ALA A 88 -2.70 -1.50 12.19
N ASP A 89 -1.86 -2.35 12.80
CA ASP A 89 -0.57 -1.98 13.36
C ASP A 89 0.54 -2.14 12.31
N VAL A 90 0.59 -1.16 11.39
CA VAL A 90 1.54 -1.09 10.28
C VAL A 90 3.00 -0.91 10.72
N GLU A 91 3.23 -0.49 11.96
CA GLU A 91 4.56 -0.24 12.53
C GLU A 91 5.08 -1.42 13.37
N GLU A 92 4.32 -2.51 13.48
CA GLU A 92 4.72 -3.74 14.18
C GLU A 92 5.73 -4.58 13.38
N ALA A 93 6.54 -5.37 14.09
CA ALA A 93 7.39 -6.38 13.49
C ALA A 93 6.58 -7.43 12.73
N THR A 94 7.22 -8.07 11.75
CA THR A 94 6.58 -9.17 11.02
C THR A 94 6.45 -10.39 11.93
N TRP A 95 5.24 -10.96 12.03
CA TRP A 95 4.98 -12.16 12.82
C TRP A 95 4.88 -13.40 11.93
N GLU A 96 5.25 -14.55 12.49
CA GLU A 96 4.88 -15.84 11.93
C GLU A 96 3.40 -16.12 12.20
N VAL A 97 2.72 -16.71 11.22
CA VAL A 97 1.26 -16.92 11.28
C VAL A 97 0.84 -17.80 12.47
N ASN A 98 1.69 -18.77 12.82
CA ASN A 98 1.42 -19.74 13.88
C ASN A 98 1.81 -19.24 15.28
N ASP A 99 2.65 -18.20 15.39
CA ASP A 99 3.16 -17.70 16.67
C ASP A 99 2.31 -16.54 17.22
N ARG A 100 1.16 -16.29 16.60
CA ARG A 100 0.28 -15.18 16.96
C ARG A 100 -0.48 -15.48 18.25
N PRO A 101 -0.58 -14.52 19.18
CA PRO A 101 -1.44 -14.67 20.34
C PRO A 101 -2.92 -14.72 19.91
N GLU A 102 -3.70 -15.53 20.62
CA GLU A 102 -5.16 -15.45 20.55
C GLU A 102 -5.63 -14.19 21.28
N THR A 103 -6.35 -13.32 20.56
CA THR A 103 -6.83 -12.04 21.11
C THR A 103 -8.32 -11.83 20.86
N SER A 104 -8.97 -11.11 21.79
CA SER A 104 -10.38 -10.69 21.71
C SER A 104 -10.65 -9.64 20.64
N HIS A 105 -9.62 -8.94 20.17
CA HIS A 105 -9.63 -8.01 19.04
C HIS A 105 -9.08 -8.64 17.76
N VAL A 106 -9.21 -7.95 16.63
CA VAL A 106 -8.53 -8.29 15.37
C VAL A 106 -7.28 -7.43 15.29
N HIS A 107 -6.11 -8.07 15.19
CA HIS A 107 -4.83 -7.39 15.06
C HIS A 107 -4.21 -7.69 13.68
N LEU A 108 -4.17 -6.68 12.82
CA LEU A 108 -3.50 -6.74 11.53
C LEU A 108 -2.08 -6.21 11.73
N VAL A 109 -1.15 -7.13 11.93
CA VAL A 109 0.30 -6.92 11.92
C VAL A 109 0.87 -7.46 10.63
N PRO A 110 2.08 -7.07 10.19
CA PRO A 110 2.67 -7.72 9.04
C PRO A 110 2.84 -9.24 9.29
N LEU A 111 2.43 -10.07 8.33
CA LEU A 111 2.48 -11.52 8.46
C LEU A 111 3.46 -12.12 7.46
N ASN A 112 4.33 -13.02 7.93
CA ASN A 112 5.18 -13.79 7.04
C ASN A 112 4.32 -14.66 6.12
N THR A 113 4.68 -14.69 4.84
CA THR A 113 4.04 -15.51 3.83
C THR A 113 5.11 -16.07 2.90
N SER A 114 4.70 -17.00 2.04
CA SER A 114 5.57 -17.56 1.02
C SER A 114 4.78 -17.90 -0.22
N ILE A 115 5.38 -17.67 -1.38
CA ILE A 115 4.82 -18.04 -2.67
C ILE A 115 5.79 -18.90 -3.47
N GLU A 116 5.24 -19.77 -4.30
CA GLU A 116 6.03 -20.47 -5.32
C GLU A 116 6.07 -19.62 -6.58
N MET A 117 7.28 -19.36 -7.09
CA MET A 117 7.48 -18.50 -8.25
C MET A 117 8.55 -19.07 -9.20
N GLY A 118 8.35 -18.80 -10.49
CA GLY A 118 9.26 -19.20 -11.57
C GLY A 118 9.08 -20.65 -12.03
N GLU A 119 9.73 -21.01 -13.14
CA GLU A 119 9.60 -22.34 -13.78
C GLU A 119 10.00 -23.51 -12.87
N LYS A 120 10.83 -23.25 -11.85
CA LYS A 120 11.30 -24.24 -10.87
C LYS A 120 10.45 -24.28 -9.60
N ASN A 121 9.32 -23.55 -9.54
CA ASN A 121 8.46 -23.40 -8.36
C ASN A 121 9.26 -23.12 -7.08
N ARG A 122 10.22 -22.19 -7.16
CA ARG A 122 11.03 -21.85 -6.00
C ARG A 122 10.14 -21.15 -4.98
N ARG A 123 10.15 -21.66 -3.75
CA ARG A 123 9.48 -21.00 -2.62
C ARG A 123 10.26 -19.76 -2.21
N LEU A 124 9.62 -18.60 -2.31
CA LEU A 124 10.15 -17.30 -1.92
C LEU A 124 9.34 -16.79 -0.74
N SER A 125 10.02 -16.36 0.32
CA SER A 125 9.41 -15.76 1.50
C SER A 125 9.22 -14.26 1.31
N GLY A 126 8.22 -13.70 1.96
CA GLY A 126 7.96 -12.27 2.02
C GLY A 126 6.94 -11.97 3.12
N ALA A 127 6.44 -10.74 3.20
CA ALA A 127 5.48 -10.37 4.24
C ALA A 127 4.27 -9.66 3.63
N LEU A 128 3.08 -10.02 4.11
CA LEU A 128 1.86 -9.28 3.86
C LEU A 128 1.77 -8.14 4.87
N ASP A 129 1.86 -6.90 4.42
CA ASP A 129 1.65 -5.75 5.27
C ASP A 129 0.14 -5.56 5.61
N PRO A 130 -0.19 -4.81 6.68
CA PRO A 130 -1.59 -4.63 7.08
C PRO A 130 -2.47 -3.90 6.06
N VAL A 131 -1.93 -3.09 5.14
CA VAL A 131 -2.72 -2.46 4.06
C VAL A 131 -3.22 -3.52 3.09
N VAL A 132 -2.35 -4.44 2.66
CA VAL A 132 -2.74 -5.54 1.78
C VAL A 132 -3.71 -6.49 2.47
N GLN A 133 -3.49 -6.80 3.76
CA GLN A 133 -4.43 -7.59 4.54
C GLN A 133 -5.79 -6.89 4.66
N ALA A 134 -5.81 -5.59 4.96
CA ALA A 134 -7.04 -4.80 5.04
C ALA A 134 -7.77 -4.74 3.69
N GLY A 135 -7.04 -4.61 2.58
CA GLY A 135 -7.59 -4.69 1.23
C GLY A 135 -8.21 -6.05 0.90
N ALA A 136 -7.56 -7.13 1.32
CA ALA A 136 -8.07 -8.50 1.16
C ALA A 136 -9.34 -8.74 2.00
N LEU A 137 -9.35 -8.29 3.26
CA LEU A 137 -10.54 -8.31 4.12
C LEU A 137 -11.68 -7.49 3.52
N ALA A 138 -11.39 -6.30 3.00
CA ALA A 138 -12.38 -5.44 2.36
C ALA A 138 -13.00 -6.10 1.12
N ALA A 139 -12.18 -6.74 0.28
CA ALA A 139 -12.64 -7.50 -0.88
C ALA A 139 -13.48 -8.72 -0.50
N TRP A 140 -13.14 -9.41 0.59
CA TRP A 140 -13.93 -10.54 1.10
C TRP A 140 -15.27 -10.08 1.69
N LEU A 141 -15.26 -9.00 2.48
CA LEU A 141 -16.44 -8.44 3.14
C LEU A 141 -17.42 -7.86 2.12
N ALA A 142 -16.93 -7.02 1.21
CA ALA A 142 -17.74 -6.29 0.23
C ALA A 142 -17.21 -6.50 -1.20
N PRO A 143 -17.31 -7.72 -1.78
CA PRO A 143 -16.74 -8.05 -3.10
C PRO A 143 -17.34 -7.22 -4.24
N ASN A 144 -18.57 -6.73 -4.06
CA ASN A 144 -19.26 -5.85 -4.99
C ASN A 144 -19.34 -4.39 -4.51
N GLY A 145 -18.63 -4.05 -3.45
CA GLY A 145 -18.58 -2.72 -2.87
C GLY A 145 -18.02 -1.68 -3.84
N ARG A 146 -18.73 -0.56 -4.02
CA ARG A 146 -18.31 0.52 -4.91
C ARG A 146 -17.06 1.22 -4.40
N ARG A 147 -16.97 1.49 -3.10
CA ARG A 147 -15.79 2.11 -2.49
C ARG A 147 -14.64 1.14 -2.43
N VAL A 148 -14.88 -0.11 -2.04
CA VAL A 148 -13.83 -1.14 -2.03
C VAL A 148 -13.16 -1.27 -3.40
N ARG A 149 -13.94 -1.29 -4.49
CA ARG A 149 -13.38 -1.30 -5.86
C ARG A 149 -12.55 -0.06 -6.19
N LYS A 150 -12.91 1.12 -5.68
CA LYS A 150 -12.14 2.36 -5.88
C LYS A 150 -10.84 2.39 -5.08
N MET A 151 -10.84 1.84 -3.86
CA MET A 151 -9.67 1.79 -2.98
C MET A 151 -8.67 0.69 -3.38
N ARG A 152 -9.14 -0.34 -4.08
CA ARG A 152 -8.37 -1.53 -4.47
C ARG A 152 -7.03 -1.27 -5.17
N PRO A 153 -6.88 -0.31 -6.10
CA PRO A 153 -5.60 -0.06 -6.76
C PRO A 153 -4.46 0.32 -5.81
N TYR A 154 -4.79 0.83 -4.62
CA TYR A 154 -3.85 1.36 -3.66
C TYR A 154 -3.32 0.31 -2.67
N ILE A 155 -3.80 -0.94 -2.69
CA ILE A 155 -3.39 -1.93 -1.69
C ILE A 155 -1.90 -2.25 -1.77
N SER A 156 -1.32 -2.24 -2.97
CA SER A 156 0.12 -2.46 -3.19
C SER A 156 1.00 -1.33 -2.63
N LEU A 157 0.44 -0.16 -2.31
CA LEU A 157 1.20 0.92 -1.69
C LEU A 157 1.73 0.53 -0.31
N GLY A 158 1.05 -0.33 0.46
CA GLY A 158 1.59 -0.81 1.74
C GLY A 158 2.88 -1.61 1.56
N LEU A 159 2.91 -2.50 0.56
CA LEU A 159 4.11 -3.26 0.19
C LEU A 159 5.20 -2.33 -0.35
N TRP A 160 4.84 -1.33 -1.16
CA TRP A 160 5.75 -0.28 -1.64
C TRP A 160 6.41 0.46 -0.47
N LEU A 161 5.65 0.81 0.56
CA LEU A 161 6.12 1.62 1.68
C LEU A 161 6.98 0.83 2.68
N ARG A 162 6.97 -0.50 2.64
CA ARG A 162 7.86 -1.34 3.47
C ARG A 162 9.30 -1.35 2.97
N GLY A 163 10.21 -1.64 3.90
CA GLY A 163 11.64 -1.78 3.63
C GLY A 163 12.08 -3.06 2.91
N ALA A 164 11.17 -4.01 2.63
CA ALA A 164 11.52 -5.27 1.96
C ALA A 164 12.09 -5.01 0.55
N LEU A 165 11.52 -4.03 -0.16
CA LEU A 165 11.98 -3.56 -1.46
C LEU A 165 13.34 -2.84 -1.43
N ASP A 166 13.91 -2.58 -0.25
CA ASP A 166 15.22 -1.95 -0.14
C ASP A 166 16.38 -2.94 -0.22
N ALA A 167 16.14 -4.21 0.12
CA ALA A 167 17.17 -5.24 0.16
C ALA A 167 17.23 -6.06 -1.14
N SER A 168 16.08 -6.42 -1.71
CA SER A 168 15.97 -7.28 -2.89
C SER A 168 14.60 -7.13 -3.55
N MET A 169 14.38 -7.86 -4.65
CA MET A 169 13.06 -8.03 -5.23
C MET A 169 12.09 -8.61 -4.18
N ASP A 170 10.98 -7.90 -3.95
CA ASP A 170 9.91 -8.40 -3.10
C ASP A 170 8.91 -9.25 -3.93
N PRO A 171 8.86 -10.57 -3.69
CA PRO A 171 7.97 -11.47 -4.43
C PRO A 171 6.49 -11.17 -4.16
N VAL A 172 6.15 -10.70 -2.96
CA VAL A 172 4.77 -10.37 -2.57
C VAL A 172 4.31 -9.09 -3.28
N HIS A 173 5.18 -8.06 -3.31
CA HIS A 173 4.93 -6.84 -4.09
C HIS A 173 4.71 -7.17 -5.57
N THR A 174 5.62 -7.95 -6.16
CA THR A 174 5.55 -8.33 -7.57
C THR A 174 4.28 -9.11 -7.91
N THR A 175 3.90 -10.09 -7.09
CA THR A 175 2.66 -10.85 -7.30
C THR A 175 1.42 -9.98 -7.17
N MET A 176 1.36 -9.08 -6.18
CA MET A 176 0.23 -8.17 -6.02
C MET A 176 0.11 -7.20 -7.19
N LEU A 177 1.23 -6.63 -7.61
CA LEU A 177 1.33 -5.72 -8.75
C LEU A 177 0.83 -6.39 -10.05
N ASN A 178 1.26 -7.62 -10.32
CA ASN A 178 0.77 -8.40 -11.46
C ASN A 178 -0.73 -8.71 -11.35
N HIS A 179 -1.22 -9.08 -10.16
CA HIS A 179 -2.64 -9.33 -9.93
C HIS A 179 -3.50 -8.10 -10.26
N LEU A 180 -3.12 -6.93 -9.72
CA LEU A 180 -3.82 -5.66 -9.95
C LEU A 180 -3.79 -5.24 -11.42
N LYS A 181 -2.69 -5.52 -12.14
CA LYS A 181 -2.56 -5.28 -13.58
C LYS A 181 -3.49 -6.19 -14.38
N GLU A 182 -3.43 -7.49 -14.14
CA GLU A 182 -4.18 -8.49 -14.91
C GLU A 182 -5.70 -8.32 -14.80
N GLU A 183 -6.17 -7.81 -13.67
CA GLU A 183 -7.60 -7.53 -13.48
C GLU A 183 -8.04 -6.13 -13.92
N GLY A 184 -7.09 -5.29 -14.33
CA GLY A 184 -7.34 -3.93 -14.82
C GLY A 184 -7.51 -2.86 -13.73
N SER A 185 -7.12 -3.13 -12.49
CA SER A 185 -7.16 -2.14 -11.40
C SER A 185 -6.08 -1.05 -11.57
N VAL A 186 -4.92 -1.42 -12.14
CA VAL A 186 -3.83 -0.49 -12.47
C VAL A 186 -3.28 -0.80 -13.87
N ARG A 187 -2.72 0.22 -14.51
CA ARG A 187 -1.74 0.05 -15.59
C ARG A 187 -0.35 0.11 -15.01
N ILE A 188 0.57 -0.65 -15.60
CA ILE A 188 1.98 -0.65 -15.21
C ILE A 188 2.77 -0.14 -16.39
N VAL A 189 3.43 0.99 -16.18
CA VAL A 189 4.14 1.70 -17.24
C VAL A 189 5.54 2.10 -16.76
N PRO A 190 6.52 2.25 -17.66
CA PRO A 190 7.81 2.80 -17.32
C PRO A 190 7.70 4.31 -17.01
N LEU A 191 8.68 4.85 -16.28
CA LEU A 191 8.70 6.25 -15.83
C LEU A 191 8.42 7.30 -16.94
N PRO A 192 8.93 7.16 -18.19
CA PRO A 192 8.66 8.14 -19.26
C PRO A 192 7.20 8.16 -19.75
N GLU A 193 6.39 7.16 -19.39
CA GLU A 193 4.96 7.07 -19.72
C GLU A 193 4.05 7.62 -18.61
N VAL A 194 4.62 8.09 -17.49
CA VAL A 194 3.86 8.82 -16.46
C VAL A 194 3.82 10.29 -16.86
N ASP A 195 2.61 10.87 -16.94
CA ASP A 195 2.42 12.25 -17.39
C ASP A 195 2.98 13.28 -16.39
N ALA A 196 2.75 13.05 -15.09
CA ALA A 196 3.11 13.97 -14.01
C ALA A 196 3.76 13.23 -12.82
N PRO A 197 4.95 12.61 -13.01
CA PRO A 197 5.70 12.04 -11.89
C PRO A 197 6.13 13.14 -10.91
N SER A 198 6.19 12.81 -9.62
CA SER A 198 6.50 13.77 -8.56
C SER A 198 7.95 14.28 -8.68
N PRO A 199 8.17 15.61 -8.79
CA PRO A 199 9.50 16.22 -8.78
C PRO A 199 10.31 15.84 -7.54
N GLY A 200 11.61 15.63 -7.70
CA GLY A 200 12.52 15.28 -6.61
C GLY A 200 12.31 13.92 -5.94
N MET A 201 11.37 13.09 -6.42
CA MET A 201 11.12 11.75 -5.86
C MET A 201 12.28 10.78 -6.10
N ILE A 202 12.98 10.90 -7.23
CA ILE A 202 14.15 10.09 -7.57
C ILE A 202 15.40 10.98 -7.51
N PRO A 203 16.25 10.84 -6.48
CA PRO A 203 17.50 11.58 -6.36
C PRO A 203 18.41 11.37 -7.58
N GLY A 204 19.13 12.42 -7.97
CA GLY A 204 20.02 12.41 -9.14
C GLY A 204 19.29 12.41 -10.51
N LEU A 205 17.97 12.19 -10.56
CA LEU A 205 17.24 12.12 -11.83
C LEU A 205 17.07 13.50 -12.46
N SER A 206 17.50 13.64 -13.72
CA SER A 206 17.25 14.87 -14.48
C SER A 206 15.82 14.94 -14.99
N GLU A 207 14.97 15.74 -14.35
CA GLU A 207 13.59 16.01 -14.79
C GLU A 207 13.52 16.56 -16.22
N ARG A 208 14.53 17.35 -16.61
CA ARG A 208 14.64 17.88 -17.98
C ARG A 208 14.88 16.76 -18.99
N GLN A 209 15.76 15.81 -18.69
CA GLN A 209 16.01 14.66 -19.57
C GLN A 209 14.78 13.74 -19.62
N LEU A 210 14.14 13.47 -18.49
CA LEU A 210 12.90 12.69 -18.44
C LEU A 210 11.80 13.31 -19.33
N LYS A 211 11.55 14.63 -19.21
CA LYS A 211 10.57 15.34 -20.07
C LYS A 211 10.91 15.29 -21.56
N ARG A 212 12.20 15.22 -21.92
CA ARG A 212 12.63 15.05 -23.31
C ARG A 212 12.41 13.61 -23.77
N LEU A 213 12.76 12.63 -22.93
CA LEU A 213 12.60 11.21 -23.21
C LEU A 213 11.13 10.86 -23.42
N ALA A 214 10.22 11.32 -22.55
CA ALA A 214 8.78 11.10 -22.66
C ALA A 214 8.20 11.50 -24.03
N LYS A 215 8.72 12.58 -24.65
CA LYS A 215 8.26 13.06 -25.98
C LYS A 215 8.67 12.15 -27.13
N VAL A 216 9.80 11.46 -27.02
CA VAL A 216 10.34 10.56 -28.06
C VAL A 216 10.02 9.10 -27.78
N TRP A 217 9.66 8.75 -26.55
CA TRP A 217 9.35 7.40 -26.07
C TRP A 217 8.39 6.61 -26.96
N PRO A 218 7.26 7.18 -27.46
CA PRO A 218 6.34 6.44 -28.31
C PRO A 218 6.92 6.03 -29.67
N LYS A 219 8.04 6.65 -30.09
CA LYS A 219 8.71 6.40 -31.38
C LYS A 219 9.87 5.41 -31.25
N MET A 220 10.24 5.03 -30.03
CA MET A 220 11.37 4.16 -29.76
C MET A 220 10.95 2.69 -29.76
N ASP A 221 11.81 1.82 -30.27
CA ASP A 221 11.71 0.37 -30.10
C ASP A 221 12.18 -0.08 -28.70
N VAL A 222 12.11 -1.39 -28.43
CA VAL A 222 12.41 -1.98 -27.11
C VAL A 222 13.89 -1.77 -26.71
N ASP A 223 14.82 -1.90 -27.65
CA ASP A 223 16.25 -1.76 -27.39
C ASP A 223 16.61 -0.30 -27.11
N GLN A 224 16.05 0.62 -27.91
CA GLN A 224 16.20 2.06 -27.73
C GLN A 224 15.64 2.53 -26.38
N ARG A 225 14.46 2.03 -25.99
CA ARG A 225 13.84 2.32 -24.69
C ARG A 225 14.72 1.86 -23.53
N SER A 226 15.28 0.66 -23.65
CA SER A 226 16.15 0.08 -22.62
C SER A 226 17.42 0.90 -22.44
N LEU A 227 18.11 1.22 -23.54
CA LEU A 227 19.31 2.05 -23.51
C LEU A 227 19.03 3.45 -22.95
N ALA A 228 17.97 4.10 -23.44
CA ALA A 228 17.62 5.46 -23.03
C ALA A 228 17.25 5.56 -21.53
N LEU A 229 16.59 4.52 -20.98
CA LEU A 229 16.33 4.46 -19.55
C LEU A 229 17.62 4.23 -18.75
N SER A 230 18.49 3.31 -19.17
CA SER A 230 19.78 3.09 -18.51
C SER A 230 20.62 4.36 -18.46
N GLU A 231 20.69 5.13 -19.55
CA GLU A 231 21.39 6.41 -19.59
C GLU A 231 20.75 7.46 -18.67
N LEU A 232 19.40 7.52 -18.62
CA LEU A 232 18.68 8.47 -17.78
C LEU A 232 18.93 8.24 -16.29
N ILE A 233 19.01 6.97 -15.86
CA ILE A 233 19.10 6.62 -14.43
C ILE A 233 20.55 6.46 -13.95
N LEU A 234 21.54 6.47 -14.84
CA LEU A 234 22.95 6.31 -14.48
C LEU A 234 23.40 7.26 -13.35
N PRO A 235 23.02 8.55 -13.33
CA PRO A 235 23.35 9.44 -12.20
C PRO A 235 22.71 9.03 -10.88
N CYS A 236 21.50 8.44 -10.92
CA CYS A 236 20.76 8.02 -9.73
C CYS A 236 21.45 6.87 -8.99
N LEU A 237 22.28 6.07 -9.67
CA LEU A 237 23.01 4.96 -9.05
C LEU A 237 24.12 5.42 -8.09
N MET A 238 24.49 6.70 -8.12
CA MET A 238 25.48 7.29 -7.22
C MET A 238 24.85 7.77 -5.89
N GLU A 239 23.53 7.88 -5.84
CA GLU A 239 22.77 8.34 -4.69
C GLU A 239 22.53 7.19 -3.70
N LYS A 240 22.41 7.49 -2.40
CA LYS A 240 22.27 6.47 -1.33
C LYS A 240 20.87 6.39 -0.72
N GLU A 241 20.03 7.34 -1.06
CA GLU A 241 18.69 7.54 -0.51
C GLU A 241 17.69 6.50 -1.02
N ILE A 242 17.91 5.95 -2.22
CA ILE A 242 17.07 4.92 -2.83
C ILE A 242 17.95 3.71 -3.17
N SER A 243 17.53 2.53 -2.72
CA SER A 243 18.20 1.28 -3.06
C SER A 243 18.09 0.97 -4.56
N THR A 244 19.03 0.18 -5.09
CA THR A 244 18.96 -0.27 -6.49
C THR A 244 17.66 -1.01 -6.82
N PRO A 245 17.16 -1.98 -6.02
CA PRO A 245 15.90 -2.66 -6.32
C PRO A 245 14.70 -1.71 -6.32
N ARG A 246 14.64 -0.76 -5.38
CA ARG A 246 13.58 0.24 -5.35
C ARG A 246 13.65 1.19 -6.55
N LEU A 247 14.85 1.57 -6.98
CA LEU A 247 15.05 2.37 -8.19
C LEU A 247 14.54 1.64 -9.43
N GLU A 248 14.81 0.35 -9.58
CA GLU A 248 14.30 -0.46 -10.70
C GLU A 248 12.76 -0.45 -10.75
N GLU A 249 12.08 -0.65 -9.61
CA GLU A 249 10.62 -0.54 -9.52
C GLU A 249 10.11 0.86 -9.90
N LEU A 250 10.79 1.91 -9.45
CA LEU A 250 10.44 3.29 -9.80
C LEU A 250 10.64 3.61 -11.28
N VAL A 251 11.50 2.88 -11.98
CA VAL A 251 11.83 3.17 -13.38
C VAL A 251 10.95 2.36 -14.32
N TRP A 252 10.67 1.10 -13.97
CA TRP A 252 10.01 0.15 -14.87
C TRP A 252 8.54 -0.13 -14.52
N HIS A 253 8.16 -0.02 -13.24
CA HIS A 253 6.92 -0.56 -12.72
C HIS A 253 6.02 0.51 -12.06
N ARG A 254 5.78 1.64 -12.75
CA ARG A 254 4.89 2.69 -12.26
C ARG A 254 3.43 2.24 -12.32
N MET A 255 2.76 2.22 -11.17
CA MET A 255 1.33 1.91 -11.11
C MET A 255 0.48 3.16 -11.35
N VAL A 256 -0.31 3.17 -12.43
CA VAL A 256 -1.23 4.26 -12.78
C VAL A 256 -2.66 3.77 -12.70
N VAL A 257 -3.53 4.53 -12.02
CA VAL A 257 -4.96 4.19 -11.86
C VAL A 257 -5.76 4.88 -12.95
N GLY A 258 -6.39 4.10 -13.84
CA GLY A 258 -7.14 4.64 -14.97
C GLY A 258 -6.28 5.58 -15.84
N ASP A 259 -6.78 6.80 -16.04
CA ASP A 259 -6.10 7.88 -16.78
C ASP A 259 -5.53 8.96 -15.85
N ALA A 260 -5.29 8.62 -14.57
CA ALA A 260 -4.65 9.55 -13.64
C ALA A 260 -3.26 9.95 -14.16
N PRO A 261 -2.91 11.25 -14.13
CA PRO A 261 -1.64 11.72 -14.68
C PRO A 261 -0.44 11.33 -13.80
N MET A 262 -0.68 11.10 -12.52
CA MET A 262 0.34 10.77 -11.53
C MET A 262 0.19 9.31 -11.10
N ASP A 263 1.30 8.58 -11.08
CA ASP A 263 1.32 7.21 -10.55
C ASP A 263 1.25 7.18 -9.02
N LEU A 264 0.98 6.00 -8.47
CA LEU A 264 0.77 5.80 -7.04
C LEU A 264 2.00 6.12 -6.17
N ALA A 265 3.21 5.80 -6.63
CA ALA A 265 4.42 6.09 -5.86
C ALA A 265 4.70 7.60 -5.81
N SER A 266 4.42 8.32 -6.90
CA SER A 266 4.46 9.79 -6.91
C SER A 266 3.39 10.43 -6.03
N GLN A 267 2.15 9.89 -6.01
CA GLN A 267 1.12 10.34 -5.07
C GLN A 267 1.57 10.15 -3.61
N ALA A 268 2.10 8.98 -3.28
CA ALA A 268 2.63 8.68 -1.95
C ALA A 268 3.78 9.61 -1.54
N HIS A 269 4.71 9.90 -2.46
CA HIS A 269 5.80 10.83 -2.20
C HIS A 269 5.31 12.26 -1.95
N ALA A 270 4.41 12.77 -2.79
CA ALA A 270 3.85 14.11 -2.62
C ALA A 270 3.13 14.26 -1.27
N ILE A 271 2.31 13.27 -0.90
CA ILE A 271 1.61 13.24 0.39
C ILE A 271 2.60 13.20 1.57
N LYS A 272 3.65 12.37 1.48
CA LYS A 272 4.68 12.32 2.53
C LYS A 272 5.43 13.64 2.70
N LYS A 273 5.64 14.39 1.62
CA LYS A 273 6.31 15.70 1.65
C LYS A 273 5.47 16.77 2.35
N GLU A 274 4.15 16.67 2.27
CA GLU A 274 3.20 17.58 2.92
C GLU A 274 2.80 17.13 4.33
N TRP A 275 3.26 15.95 4.77
CA TRP A 275 2.88 15.36 6.04
C TRP A 275 3.42 16.20 7.21
N PRO A 276 2.57 16.70 8.13
CA PRO A 276 3.04 17.51 9.25
C PRO A 276 3.93 16.74 10.23
N GLU A 277 4.95 17.42 10.77
CA GLU A 277 5.82 16.87 11.83
C GLU A 277 5.13 16.87 13.20
N ASP A 278 4.23 17.83 13.46
CA ASP A 278 3.48 17.91 14.72
C ASP A 278 2.43 16.78 14.84
N GLU A 279 2.33 16.18 16.02
CA GLU A 279 1.43 15.04 16.27
C GLU A 279 -0.05 15.38 15.99
N THR A 280 -0.51 16.55 16.45
CA THR A 280 -1.92 16.93 16.34
C THR A 280 -2.26 17.27 14.89
N ALA A 281 -1.38 18.04 14.23
CA ALA A 281 -1.52 18.36 12.81
C ALA A 281 -1.47 17.09 11.93
N SER A 282 -0.59 16.14 12.24
CA SER A 282 -0.48 14.85 11.56
C SER A 282 -1.78 14.04 11.63
N LYS A 283 -2.42 13.96 12.81
CA LYS A 283 -3.72 13.29 12.98
C LYS A 283 -4.84 13.95 12.17
N LEU A 284 -4.89 15.29 12.16
CA LEU A 284 -5.88 16.04 11.39
C LEU A 284 -5.67 15.87 9.88
N PHE A 285 -4.42 15.93 9.43
CA PHE A 285 -4.04 15.69 8.04
C PHE A 285 -4.44 14.29 7.60
N ALA A 286 -4.09 13.27 8.39
CA ALA A 286 -4.44 11.88 8.12
C ALA A 286 -5.96 11.66 8.02
N SER A 287 -6.75 12.26 8.92
CA SER A 287 -8.21 12.17 8.86
C SER A 287 -8.77 12.86 7.61
N SER A 288 -8.26 14.04 7.26
CA SER A 288 -8.72 14.80 6.10
C SER A 288 -8.37 14.10 4.79
N LEU A 289 -7.16 13.52 4.71
CA LEU A 289 -6.70 12.70 3.59
C LEU A 289 -7.60 11.46 3.41
N LEU A 290 -7.92 10.77 4.52
CA LEU A 290 -8.80 9.60 4.51
C LEU A 290 -10.21 9.95 4.00
N ASP A 291 -10.80 11.07 4.47
CA ASP A 291 -12.11 11.55 4.01
C ASP A 291 -12.11 11.91 2.52
N GLY A 292 -11.07 12.63 2.06
CA GLY A 292 -10.88 12.98 0.65
C GLY A 292 -10.72 11.75 -0.23
N TRP A 293 -9.98 10.75 0.24
CA TRP A 293 -9.76 9.51 -0.48
C TRP A 293 -11.05 8.66 -0.55
N LEU A 294 -11.74 8.43 0.56
CA LEU A 294 -12.99 7.65 0.61
C LEU A 294 -14.10 8.24 -0.27
N SER A 295 -14.18 9.58 -0.33
CA SER A 295 -15.20 10.28 -1.13
C SER A 295 -14.87 10.25 -2.63
N SER A 296 -13.65 10.61 -3.01
CA SER A 296 -13.24 10.74 -4.42
C SER A 296 -12.88 9.40 -5.05
N GLY A 297 -12.21 8.52 -4.31
CA GLY A 297 -11.50 7.35 -4.82
C GLY A 297 -10.08 7.65 -5.28
N LEU A 298 -9.59 8.89 -5.10
CA LEU A 298 -8.27 9.35 -5.51
C LEU A 298 -7.46 9.76 -4.29
N LEU A 299 -6.27 9.19 -4.13
CA LEU A 299 -5.38 9.52 -3.02
C LEU A 299 -4.59 10.80 -3.37
N LYS A 300 -5.05 11.93 -2.85
CA LYS A 300 -4.41 13.24 -3.05
C LYS A 300 -4.40 14.02 -1.74
N ALA A 301 -3.33 14.77 -1.48
CA ALA A 301 -3.34 15.76 -0.43
C ALA A 301 -4.38 16.86 -0.76
N GLY A 302 -4.90 17.52 0.28
CA GLY A 302 -5.91 18.57 0.12
C GLY A 302 -5.38 19.74 -0.72
N GLU A 303 -6.27 20.33 -1.52
CA GLU A 303 -6.03 21.65 -2.15
C GLU A 303 -6.12 22.78 -1.13
#